data_AF-G8GIC2-F1
#
_entry.id   AF-G8GIC2-F1
#
_cell.length_a   1.000
_cell.length_b   1.000
_cell.length_c   1.000
_cell.angle_alpha   90.00
_cell.angle_beta   90.00
_cell.angle_gamma   90.00
#
_symmetry.space_group_name_H-M   'P 1'
#
loop_
_entity.id
_entity.type
_entity.pdbx_description
1 polymer ?
#
loop_
_entity_poly.entity_id
_entity_poly.type
_entity_poly.pdbx_seq_one_letter_code
_entity_poly.pdbx_strand_id
1 'polypeptide(L)'
;GDDFKSGQTKLKSVLVDFLVSAGIKPVSIVSYNHLGNNDGKNLSAPQQFRSKEISKSNVVDDMVASNNILYKPDEHPDHCVVIKYVPYVGDSKRAMDEYTSQIMLGGHNTLIIHNHCED
;
A
#
# COMPACT_ATOMS: atom_id res chain seq x y z
N GLY A 1 -1.42 -14.04 14.49
CA GLY A 1 -1.76 -13.47 13.18
C GLY A 1 -0.47 -13.00 12.54
N ASP A 2 -0.30 -13.29 11.25
CA ASP A 2 0.90 -12.94 10.51
C ASP A 2 0.87 -11.45 10.16
N ASP A 3 1.81 -10.69 10.74
CA ASP A 3 2.02 -9.26 10.53
C ASP A 3 1.05 -8.29 11.24
N PHE A 4 1.58 -7.40 12.09
CA PHE A 4 0.78 -6.35 12.72
C PHE A 4 0.42 -5.28 11.69
N LYS A 5 -0.88 -5.11 11.42
CA LYS A 5 -1.41 -4.03 10.58
C LYS A 5 -1.35 -2.68 11.33
N SER A 6 -0.18 -2.08 11.44
CA SER A 6 0.03 -0.72 11.98
C SER A 6 0.10 0.33 10.87
N GLY A 7 -0.24 1.59 11.21
CA GLY A 7 -0.01 2.78 10.39
C GLY A 7 -0.51 2.70 8.94
N GLN A 8 0.44 2.56 8.00
CA GLN A 8 0.21 2.55 6.54
C GLN A 8 -0.78 1.47 6.09
N THR A 9 -0.56 0.21 6.48
CA THR A 9 -1.38 -0.90 5.96
C THR A 9 -2.84 -0.77 6.40
N LYS A 10 -3.08 -0.21 7.60
CA LYS A 10 -4.43 0.05 8.11
C LYS A 10 -5.11 1.20 7.37
N LEU A 11 -4.39 2.28 7.08
CA LEU A 11 -4.91 3.36 6.26
C LEU A 11 -5.24 2.88 4.85
N LYS A 12 -4.34 2.10 4.24
CA LYS A 12 -4.53 1.50 2.91
C LYS A 12 -5.83 0.70 2.84
N SER A 13 -6.06 -0.21 3.79
CA SER A 13 -7.27 -1.06 3.76
C SER A 13 -8.55 -0.22 3.83
N VAL A 14 -8.57 0.83 4.66
CA VAL A 14 -9.75 1.70 4.79
C VAL A 14 -9.94 2.55 3.53
N LEU A 15 -8.85 3.09 2.97
CA LEU A 15 -8.92 3.98 1.81
C LEU A 15 -9.34 3.24 0.54
N VAL A 16 -8.78 2.04 0.30
CA VAL A 16 -9.13 1.24 -0.89
C VAL A 16 -10.58 0.80 -0.81
N ASP A 17 -11.03 0.31 0.35
CA ASP A 17 -12.43 -0.05 0.58
C ASP A 17 -13.38 1.14 0.32
N PHE A 18 -13.04 2.32 0.85
CA PHE A 18 -13.79 3.55 0.62
C PHE A 18 -13.88 3.92 -0.88
N LEU A 19 -12.75 3.91 -1.60
CA LEU A 19 -12.71 4.26 -3.02
C LEU A 19 -13.56 3.29 -3.85
N VAL A 20 -13.38 1.99 -3.67
CA VAL A 20 -14.12 0.95 -4.40
C VAL A 20 -15.61 1.01 -4.08
N SER A 21 -15.98 1.20 -2.80
CA SER A 21 -17.37 1.35 -2.36
C SER A 21 -18.03 2.61 -2.92
N ALA A 22 -17.25 3.68 -3.16
CA ALA A 22 -17.72 4.90 -3.80
C ALA A 22 -17.82 4.81 -5.33
N GLY A 23 -17.52 3.64 -5.94
CA GLY A 23 -17.50 3.47 -7.38
C GLY A 23 -16.30 4.12 -8.07
N ILE A 24 -15.26 4.48 -7.31
CA ILE A 24 -13.99 4.99 -7.82
C ILE A 24 -13.08 3.80 -8.04
N LYS A 25 -12.41 3.72 -9.19
CA LYS A 25 -11.56 2.58 -9.54
C LYS A 25 -10.08 2.92 -9.30
N PRO A 26 -9.47 2.50 -8.18
CA PRO A 26 -8.02 2.49 -8.07
C PRO A 26 -7.39 1.74 -9.25
N VAL A 27 -6.39 2.34 -9.88
CA VAL A 27 -5.64 1.72 -10.99
C VAL A 27 -4.14 1.64 -10.70
N SER A 28 -3.63 2.46 -9.78
CA SER A 28 -2.25 2.38 -9.31
C SER A 28 -2.16 2.69 -7.82
N ILE A 29 -1.42 1.87 -7.09
CA ILE A 29 -1.15 1.98 -5.65
C ILE A 29 0.36 1.78 -5.46
N VAL A 30 1.06 2.84 -5.09
CA VAL A 30 2.51 2.78 -4.83
C VAL A 30 2.76 3.12 -3.38
N SER A 31 3.33 2.18 -2.63
CA SER A 31 3.58 2.30 -1.19
C SER A 31 5.07 2.25 -0.88
N TYR A 32 5.67 3.41 -0.67
CA TYR A 32 7.05 3.56 -0.24
C TYR A 32 7.17 3.64 1.28
N ASN A 33 8.18 2.99 1.84
CA ASN A 33 8.50 3.03 3.25
C ASN A 33 10.01 3.18 3.44
N HIS A 34 10.44 3.95 4.41
CA HIS A 34 11.81 3.87 4.91
C HIS A 34 11.88 4.00 6.43
N LEU A 35 12.80 3.23 7.00
CA LEU A 35 13.05 3.13 8.44
C LEU A 35 14.51 2.75 8.70
N GLY A 36 15.05 3.13 9.87
CA GLY A 36 16.46 3.02 10.23
C GLY A 36 16.73 2.10 11.42
N ASN A 37 15.70 1.54 12.03
CA ASN A 37 15.79 0.58 13.13
C ASN A 37 16.26 -0.81 12.67
N ASN A 38 16.33 -1.76 13.61
CA ASN A 38 16.78 -3.12 13.33
C ASN A 38 15.84 -3.88 12.37
N ASP A 39 14.53 -3.55 12.39
CA ASP A 39 13.57 -4.10 11.43
C ASP A 39 13.92 -3.66 10.00
N GLY A 40 14.15 -2.36 9.78
CA GLY A 40 14.62 -1.84 8.49
C GLY A 40 15.92 -2.49 8.01
N LYS A 41 16.85 -2.73 8.94
CA LYS A 41 18.11 -3.41 8.62
C LYS A 41 17.87 -4.86 8.19
N ASN A 42 16.99 -5.61 8.86
CA ASN A 42 16.65 -6.97 8.48
C ASN A 42 15.91 -7.04 7.14
N LEU A 43 15.00 -6.11 6.90
CA LEU A 43 14.23 -5.99 5.66
C LEU A 43 15.07 -5.53 4.46
N SER A 44 16.32 -5.09 4.67
CA SER A 44 17.25 -4.82 3.57
C SER A 44 17.68 -6.10 2.84
N ALA A 45 17.53 -7.26 3.48
CA ALA A 45 17.81 -8.55 2.86
C ALA A 45 16.61 -9.00 1.99
N PRO A 46 16.82 -9.41 0.72
CA PRO A 46 15.74 -9.69 -0.22
C PRO A 46 14.75 -10.77 0.22
N GLN A 47 15.22 -11.79 0.95
CA GLN A 47 14.35 -12.88 1.41
C GLN A 47 13.34 -12.40 2.46
N GLN A 48 13.81 -11.59 3.41
CA GLN A 48 13.01 -10.97 4.46
C GLN A 48 12.04 -9.95 3.89
N PHE A 49 12.48 -9.16 2.90
CA PHE A 49 11.64 -8.23 2.16
C PHE A 49 10.45 -8.93 1.50
N ARG A 50 10.69 -10.05 0.80
CA ARG A 50 9.66 -10.77 0.05
C ARG A 50 8.48 -11.21 0.91
N SER A 51 8.72 -11.67 2.14
CA SER A 51 7.64 -12.04 3.07
C SER A 51 6.74 -10.85 3.41
N LYS A 52 7.33 -9.66 3.58
CA LYS A 52 6.60 -8.44 3.91
C LYS A 52 5.89 -7.82 2.70
N GLU A 53 6.49 -7.98 1.52
CA GLU A 53 5.90 -7.56 0.26
C GLU A 53 4.60 -8.33 -0.01
N ILE A 54 4.61 -9.65 0.18
CA ILE A 54 3.42 -10.49 0.00
C ILE A 54 2.32 -10.08 0.98
N SER A 55 2.61 -9.95 2.27
CA SER A 55 1.59 -9.61 3.29
C SER A 55 0.95 -8.24 3.04
N LYS A 56 1.72 -7.25 2.56
CA LYS A 56 1.22 -5.90 2.24
C LYS A 56 0.47 -5.83 0.92
N SER A 57 0.79 -6.72 -0.02
CA SER A 57 0.17 -6.74 -1.35
C SER A 57 -1.23 -7.31 -1.32
N ASN A 58 -1.43 -8.40 -0.57
CA ASN A 58 -2.69 -9.14 -0.48
C ASN A 58 -3.87 -8.33 0.08
N VAL A 59 -3.63 -7.16 0.70
CA VAL A 59 -4.68 -6.31 1.28
C VAL A 59 -5.62 -5.73 0.21
N VAL A 60 -5.15 -5.63 -1.04
CA VAL A 60 -5.92 -5.03 -2.14
C VAL A 60 -6.76 -6.09 -2.87
N ASP A 61 -6.35 -7.35 -2.86
CA ASP A 61 -6.94 -8.41 -3.67
C ASP A 61 -8.41 -8.67 -3.32
N ASP A 62 -8.73 -8.71 -2.03
CA ASP A 62 -10.11 -8.91 -1.55
C ASP A 62 -11.05 -7.78 -2.02
N MET A 63 -10.53 -6.54 -2.11
CA MET A 63 -11.32 -5.36 -2.52
C MET A 63 -11.50 -5.29 -4.04
N VAL A 64 -10.53 -5.78 -4.80
CA VAL A 64 -10.66 -5.91 -6.26
C VAL A 64 -11.72 -6.98 -6.58
N ALA A 65 -11.65 -8.13 -5.91
CA ALA A 65 -12.58 -9.23 -6.10
C ALA A 65 -14.03 -8.92 -5.66
N SER A 66 -14.24 -7.93 -4.80
CA SER A 66 -15.58 -7.56 -4.32
C SER A 66 -16.40 -6.75 -5.33
N ASN A 67 -15.77 -6.14 -6.34
CA ASN A 67 -16.44 -5.25 -7.28
C ASN A 67 -16.15 -5.57 -8.75
N ASN A 68 -16.90 -6.56 -9.27
CA ASN A 68 -16.85 -7.02 -10.66
C ASN A 68 -17.37 -6.00 -11.69
N ILE A 69 -17.91 -4.85 -11.25
CA ILE A 69 -18.31 -3.76 -12.15
C ILE A 69 -17.08 -2.90 -12.48
N LEU A 70 -16.25 -2.61 -11.49
CA LEU A 70 -15.04 -1.81 -11.67
C LEU A 70 -13.89 -2.64 -12.25
N TYR A 71 -13.73 -3.88 -11.79
CA TYR A 71 -12.66 -4.77 -12.22
C TYR A 71 -13.20 -5.96 -13.00
N LYS A 72 -12.57 -6.25 -14.13
CA LYS A 72 -12.81 -7.47 -14.89
C LYS A 72 -12.19 -8.69 -14.17
N PRO A 73 -12.58 -9.91 -14.54
CA PRO A 73 -11.88 -11.11 -14.09
C PRO A 73 -10.37 -10.98 -14.35
N ASP A 74 -9.56 -11.32 -13.34
CA ASP A 74 -8.10 -11.24 -13.35
C ASP A 74 -7.51 -9.83 -13.56
N GLU A 75 -8.32 -8.77 -13.46
CA GLU A 75 -7.84 -7.39 -13.51
C GLU A 75 -7.47 -6.89 -12.11
N HIS A 76 -6.23 -6.43 -11.95
CA HIS A 76 -5.74 -5.84 -10.71
C HIS A 76 -5.12 -4.46 -10.98
N PRO A 77 -5.17 -3.52 -10.02
CA PRO A 77 -4.40 -2.28 -10.12
C PRO A 77 -2.90 -2.58 -10.08
N ASP A 78 -2.09 -1.71 -10.66
CA ASP A 78 -0.64 -1.74 -10.45
C ASP A 78 -0.37 -1.52 -8.96
N HIS A 79 0.27 -2.49 -8.30
CA HIS A 79 0.57 -2.42 -6.87
C HIS A 79 2.06 -2.62 -6.63
N CYS A 80 2.73 -1.59 -6.13
CA CYS A 80 4.15 -1.62 -5.81
C CYS A 80 4.38 -1.31 -4.34
N VAL A 81 5.13 -2.17 -3.65
CA VAL A 81 5.57 -1.94 -2.27
C VAL A 81 7.08 -1.80 -2.26
N VAL A 82 7.58 -0.72 -1.65
CA VAL A 82 9.01 -0.45 -1.52
C VAL A 82 9.33 -0.23 -0.05
N ILE A 83 10.39 -0.87 0.43
CA ILE A 83 10.95 -0.67 1.77
C ILE A 83 12.44 -0.40 1.62
N LYS A 84 12.93 0.70 2.21
CA LYS A 84 14.34 1.08 2.21
C LYS A 84 14.88 1.25 3.63
N TYR A 85 16.10 0.76 3.84
CA TYR A 85 16.83 1.01 5.07
C TYR A 85 17.50 2.38 5.01
N VAL A 86 17.13 3.28 5.93
CA VAL A 86 17.69 4.63 6.03
C VAL A 86 18.07 4.88 7.50
N PRO A 87 19.35 4.71 7.88
CA PRO A 87 19.77 4.74 9.29
C PRO A 87 19.34 5.99 10.07
N TYR A 88 19.34 7.15 9.41
CA TYR A 88 19.09 8.45 10.03
C TYR A 88 17.70 8.55 10.68
N VAL A 89 16.69 7.87 10.14
CA VAL A 89 15.32 8.00 10.64
C VAL A 89 15.02 7.08 11.84
N GLY A 90 15.92 6.16 12.21
CA GLY A 90 15.71 5.28 13.37
C GLY A 90 14.37 4.55 13.34
N ASP A 91 13.62 4.57 14.45
CA ASP A 91 12.25 4.03 14.60
C ASP A 91 11.16 4.87 13.92
N SER A 92 11.51 6.11 13.54
CA SER A 92 10.61 7.08 12.93
C SER A 92 10.40 6.70 11.45
N LYS A 93 9.59 5.66 11.25
CA LYS A 93 9.23 5.16 9.93
C LYS A 93 8.43 6.21 9.17
N ARG A 94 8.82 6.38 7.91
CA ARG A 94 8.16 7.25 6.96
C ARG A 94 7.47 6.40 5.92
N ALA A 95 6.17 6.58 5.79
CA ALA A 95 5.34 5.96 4.76
C ALA A 95 4.88 7.02 3.78
N MET A 96 5.05 6.75 2.49
CA MET A 96 4.60 7.60 1.39
C MET A 96 3.78 6.73 0.44
N ASP A 97 2.53 7.07 0.25
CA ASP A 97 1.62 6.32 -0.61
C ASP A 97 1.05 7.23 -1.69
N GLU A 98 1.01 6.71 -2.92
CA GLU A 98 0.29 7.31 -4.03
C GLU A 98 -0.84 6.38 -4.43
N TYR A 99 -2.05 6.92 -4.52
CA TYR A 99 -3.23 6.23 -5.04
C TYR A 99 -3.74 7.00 -6.26
N THR A 100 -3.65 6.40 -7.43
CA THR A 100 -4.23 6.94 -8.66
C THR A 100 -5.44 6.11 -9.04
N SER A 101 -6.58 6.78 -9.23
CA SER A 101 -7.87 6.17 -9.54
C SER A 101 -8.51 6.79 -10.78
N GLN A 102 -9.23 5.98 -11.54
CA GLN A 102 -10.12 6.45 -12.59
C GLN A 102 -11.46 6.88 -12.00
N ILE A 103 -11.96 8.02 -12.48
CA ILE A 103 -13.27 8.58 -12.15
C ILE A 103 -14.08 8.78 -13.44
N MET A 104 -15.31 9.30 -13.30
CA MET A 104 -16.24 9.47 -14.41
C MET A 104 -15.63 10.23 -15.61
N LEU A 105 -16.07 9.87 -16.82
CA LEU A 105 -15.66 10.49 -18.08
C LEU A 105 -14.14 10.44 -18.38
N GLY A 106 -13.45 9.42 -17.87
CA GLY A 106 -12.01 9.24 -18.09
C GLY A 106 -11.12 10.18 -17.26
N GLY A 107 -11.71 10.89 -16.30
CA GLY A 107 -10.95 11.68 -15.34
C GLY A 107 -10.09 10.81 -14.41
N HIS A 108 -9.13 11.43 -13.75
CA HIS A 108 -8.27 10.77 -12.77
C HIS A 108 -8.33 11.51 -11.43
N ASN A 109 -8.26 10.75 -10.35
CA ASN A 109 -8.05 11.24 -8.99
C ASN A 109 -6.72 10.69 -8.48
N THR A 110 -5.86 11.57 -7.95
CA THR A 110 -4.58 11.17 -7.37
C THR A 110 -4.52 11.66 -5.92
N LEU A 111 -4.24 10.75 -5.00
CA LEU A 111 -4.02 11.02 -3.59
C LEU A 111 -2.57 10.71 -3.25
N ILE A 112 -1.85 11.70 -2.72
CA ILE A 112 -0.50 11.52 -2.18
C ILE A 112 -0.60 11.65 -0.67
N ILE A 113 -0.19 10.60 0.03
CA ILE A 113 -0.28 10.51 1.48
C ILE A 113 1.14 10.36 2.02
N HIS A 114 1.49 11.25 2.95
CA HIS A 114 2.71 11.13 3.72
C HIS A 114 2.35 10.89 5.18
N ASN A 115 2.75 9.74 5.70
CA ASN A 115 2.47 9.31 7.07
C ASN A 115 3.77 9.14 7.85
N HIS A 116 3.75 9.63 9.08
CA HIS A 116 4.83 9.50 10.03
C HIS A 116 4.40 8.54 11.13
N CYS A 117 5.01 7.35 11.15
CA CYS A 117 4.72 6.31 12.12
C CYS A 117 5.94 6.12 13.02
N GLU A 118 5.76 6.32 14.32
CA GLU A 118 6.72 5.81 15.31
C GLU A 118 6.41 4.32 15.45
N ASP A 119 7.21 3.48 14.78
CA ASP A 119 7.00 2.02 14.66
C ASP A 119 7.72 1.24 15.77
#